data_AF-A0A9N7YNQ2-F1
#
_entry.id   AF-A0A9N7YNQ2-F1
#
_cell.length_a   1.000
_cell.length_b   1.000
_cell.length_c   1.000
_cell.angle_alpha   90.00
_cell.angle_beta   90.00
_cell.angle_gamma   90.00
#
_symmetry.space_group_name_H-M   'P 1'
#
loop_
_entity.id
_entity.type
_entity.pdbx_description
1 polymer ?
#
loop_
_entity_poly.entity_id
_entity_poly.type
_entity_poly.pdbx_seq_one_letter_code
_entity_poly.pdbx_strand_id
1 'polypeptide(L)' 'MLVPSLTGTILRLRGQLELRCHLDTTDVSRMHKAVSETFETLRSQVQSESCALAVCDSPVVIWPTKTYMSHLRT' A
#
# COMPACT_ATOMS: atom_id res chain seq x y z
N MET A 1 12.22 -13.66 37.13
CA MET A 1 12.01 -13.71 35.67
C MET A 1 11.71 -12.30 35.19
N LEU A 2 12.58 -11.73 34.35
CA LEU A 2 12.28 -10.47 33.64
C LEU A 2 11.50 -10.84 32.38
N VAL A 3 10.23 -10.44 32.32
CA VAL A 3 9.46 -10.50 31.07
C VAL A 3 9.94 -9.32 30.22
N PRO A 4 10.49 -9.54 29.02
CA PRO A 4 10.90 -8.44 28.15
C PRO A 4 9.65 -7.65 27.77
N SER A 5 9.58 -6.38 28.15
CA SER A 5 8.60 -5.47 27.58
C SER A 5 8.95 -5.27 26.10
N LEU A 6 8.17 -5.85 25.20
CA LEU A 6 8.23 -5.54 23.77
C LEU A 6 7.76 -4.09 23.57
N THR A 7 8.69 -3.14 23.72
CA THR A 7 8.48 -1.74 23.30
C THR A 7 8.57 -1.69 21.78
N GLY A 8 7.46 -2.01 21.12
CA GLY A 8 7.30 -1.87 19.68
C GLY A 8 6.79 -0.48 19.30
N THR A 9 7.33 0.09 18.21
CA THR A 9 6.80 1.32 17.60
C THR A 9 5.71 0.95 16.59
N ILE A 10 4.50 1.50 16.76
CA ILE A 10 3.40 1.31 15.81
C ILE A 10 3.38 2.49 14.82
N LEU A 11 3.50 2.19 13.53
CA LEU A 11 3.31 3.18 12.47
C LEU A 11 1.89 3.06 11.90
N ARG A 12 1.14 4.16 11.91
CA ARG A 12 -0.21 4.22 11.31
C ARG A 12 -0.17 5.01 10.02
N LEU A 13 -0.31 4.31 8.89
CA LEU A 13 -0.48 4.96 7.60
C LEU A 13 -1.94 5.41 7.42
N ARG A 14 -2.15 6.62 6.89
CA ARG A 14 -3.46 7.17 6.52
C ARG A 14 -3.35 7.82 5.15
N GLY A 15 -4.42 7.77 4.38
CA GLY A 15 -4.50 8.36 3.05
C GLY A 15 -5.69 7.81 2.30
N GLN A 16 -6.15 8.55 1.30
CA GLN A 16 -7.19 8.10 0.39
C GLN A 16 -6.54 7.60 -0.90
N LEU A 17 -7.01 6.44 -1.37
CA LEU A 17 -6.74 5.97 -2.72
C LEU A 17 -8.02 6.09 -3.52
N GLU A 18 -7.92 6.65 -4.73
CA GLU A 18 -9.06 6.73 -5.64
C GLU A 18 -8.99 5.59 -6.67
N LEU A 19 -10.06 4.82 -6.76
CA LEU A 19 -10.26 3.83 -7.80
C LEU A 19 -11.25 4.39 -8.81
N ARG A 20 -10.82 4.59 -10.06
CA ARG A 20 -11.69 5.02 -11.16
C ARG A 20 -11.67 3.97 -12.26
N CYS A 21 -12.79 3.31 -12.46
CA CYS A 21 -12.97 2.25 -13.45
C CYS A 21 -14.07 2.64 -14.44
N HIS A 22 -13.82 2.45 -15.73
CA HIS A 22 -14.85 2.61 -16.75
C HIS A 22 -15.53 1.26 -16.98
N LEU A 23 -16.84 1.21 -16.78
CA LEU A 23 -17.66 0.02 -16.99
C LEU A 23 -18.61 0.32 -18.15
N ASP A 24 -18.32 -0.24 -19.32
CA ASP A 24 -19.04 -0.02 -20.57
C ASP A 24 -20.04 -1.16 -20.90
N THR A 25 -20.12 -2.16 -20.03
CA THR A 25 -20.90 -3.38 -20.25
C THR A 25 -21.61 -3.81 -18.96
N THR A 26 -22.74 -4.49 -19.12
CA THR A 26 -23.48 -5.14 -18.03
C THR A 26 -23.06 -6.60 -17.84
N ASP A 27 -22.12 -7.12 -18.64
CA ASP A 27 -21.58 -8.46 -18.47
C ASP A 27 -20.76 -8.53 -17.18
N VAL A 28 -21.25 -9.32 -16.22
CA VAL A 28 -20.68 -9.44 -14.88
C VAL A 28 -19.21 -9.88 -14.91
N SER A 29 -18.85 -10.80 -15.81
CA SER A 29 -17.47 -11.28 -15.91
C SER A 29 -16.54 -10.19 -16.41
N ARG A 30 -16.98 -9.40 -17.39
CA ARG A 30 -16.19 -8.27 -17.93
C ARG A 30 -16.07 -7.14 -16.94
N MET A 31 -17.16 -6.80 -16.23
CA MET A 31 -17.13 -5.80 -15.16
C MET A 31 -16.17 -6.21 -14.04
N HIS A 32 -16.25 -7.47 -13.58
CA HIS A 32 -15.36 -7.99 -12.54
C HIS A 32 -13.89 -7.92 -12.97
N LYS A 33 -13.61 -8.26 -14.24
CA LYS A 33 -12.28 -8.14 -14.81
C LYS A 33 -11.79 -6.69 -14.80
N ALA A 34 -12.59 -5.74 -15.29
CA ALA A 34 -12.22 -4.32 -15.35
C ALA A 34 -11.93 -3.75 -13.96
N VAL A 35 -12.75 -4.08 -12.95
CA VAL A 35 -12.52 -3.68 -11.55
C VAL A 35 -11.22 -4.28 -11.03
N SER A 36 -10.99 -5.57 -11.26
CA SER A 36 -9.78 -6.28 -10.82
C SER A 36 -8.51 -5.68 -11.43
N GLU A 37 -8.52 -5.40 -12.73
CA GLU A 37 -7.39 -4.75 -13.44
C GLU A 37 -7.13 -3.33 -12.92
N THR A 38 -8.19 -2.59 -12.59
CA THR A 38 -8.06 -1.25 -11.99
C THR A 38 -7.43 -1.33 -10.60
N PHE A 39 -7.80 -2.34 -9.78
CA PHE A 39 -7.18 -2.58 -8.48
C PHE A 39 -5.71 -2.95 -8.59
N GLU A 40 -5.34 -3.84 -9.51
CA GLU A 40 -3.92 -4.20 -9.73
C GLU A 40 -3.11 -3.01 -10.23
N THR A 41 -3.70 -2.14 -11.06
CA THR A 41 -3.06 -0.88 -11.46
C THR A 41 -2.81 0.02 -10.25
N LEU A 42 -3.82 0.25 -9.41
CA LEU A 42 -3.68 1.06 -8.20
C LEU A 42 -2.64 0.47 -7.24
N ARG A 43 -2.63 -0.85 -7.07
CA ARG A 43 -1.61 -1.56 -6.28
C ARG A 43 -0.21 -1.31 -6.81
N SER A 44 -0.02 -1.40 -8.13
CA SER A 44 1.29 -1.16 -8.75
C SER A 44 1.80 0.26 -8.50
N GLN A 45 0.91 1.25 -8.49
CA GLN A 45 1.25 2.65 -8.20
C GLN A 45 1.70 2.83 -6.74
N VAL A 46 0.97 2.24 -5.78
CA VAL A 46 1.32 2.28 -4.35
C VAL A 46 2.65 1.58 -4.07
N GLN A 47 2.99 0.54 -4.84
CA GLN A 47 4.24 -0.21 -4.73
C GLN A 47 5.40 0.41 -5.53
N SER A 48 5.14 1.44 -6.33
CA SER A 48 6.16 2.04 -7.17
C SER A 48 7.17 2.86 -6.36
N GLU A 49 8.35 3.04 -6.92
CA GLU A 49 9.41 3.88 -6.35
C GLU A 49 9.06 5.37 -6.36
N SER A 50 7.93 5.78 -6.94
CA SER A 50 7.43 7.16 -6.85
C SER A 50 6.44 7.36 -5.68
N CYS A 51 6.06 6.30 -4.96
CA CYS A 51 5.20 6.40 -3.79
C CYS A 51 5.94 7.04 -2.61
N ALA A 52 5.29 7.97 -1.92
CA ALA A 52 5.87 8.74 -0.82
C ALA A 52 4.94 8.75 0.38
N LEU A 53 5.52 8.69 1.58
CA LEU A 53 4.81 8.74 2.85
C LEU A 53 5.20 10.01 3.60
N ALA A 54 4.25 10.89 3.86
CA ALA A 54 4.47 12.06 4.72
C ALA A 54 4.31 11.67 6.19
N VAL A 55 5.22 12.14 7.05
CA VAL A 55 5.06 12.02 8.51
C VAL A 55 4.11 13.11 8.97
N CYS A 56 3.07 12.74 9.71
CA CYS A 56 2.10 13.71 10.24
C CYS A 56 2.80 14.73 11.15
N ASP A 57 2.35 15.99 11.09
CA ASP A 57 2.87 17.09 11.92
C ASP A 57 4.38 17.34 11.79
N SER A 58 4.97 16.96 10.65
CA SER A 58 6.41 17.02 10.39
C SER A 58 6.70 17.37 8.92
N PRO A 59 7.81 18.08 8.63
CA PRO A 59 8.24 18.33 7.24
C PRO A 59 8.88 17.09 6.59
N VAL A 60 8.92 15.95 7.27
CA VAL A 60 9.60 14.73 6.79
C VAL A 60 8.72 13.98 5.79
N VAL A 61 9.30 13.65 4.64
CA VAL A 61 8.73 12.75 3.63
C VAL A 61 9.66 11.55 3.45
N ILE A 62 9.07 10.35 3.47
CA ILE A 62 9.75 9.07 3.37
C ILE A 62 9.42 8.46 2.02
N TRP A 63 10.42 8.18 1.21
CA TRP A 63 10.28 7.35 0.02
C TRP A 63 10.61 5.90 0.40
N PRO A 64 9.64 4.96 0.38
CA PRO A 64 9.93 3.57 0.61
C PRO A 64 10.83 3.08 -0.54
N THR A 65 12.10 2.84 -0.27
CA THR A 65 12.96 2.14 -1.22
C THR A 65 12.46 0.71 -1.37
N LYS A 66 12.72 0.07 -2.52
CA LYS A 66 12.51 -1.38 -2.65
C LYS A 66 13.37 -2.11 -1.62
N THR A 67 12.79 -2.42 -0.48
CA THR A 67 13.36 -3.40 0.45
C THR A 67 13.17 -4.76 -0.20
N TYR A 68 14.27 -5.33 -0.68
CA TYR A 68 14.38 -6.76 -0.92
C TYR A 68 14.15 -7.46 0.43
N MET A 69 12.89 -7.77 0.78
CA MET A 69 12.60 -8.68 1.88
C MET A 69 12.91 -10.12 1.42
N SER A 70 14.19 -10.43 1.28
CA SER A 70 14.69 -11.78 1.41
C SER A 70 15.40 -11.88 2.76
N HIS A 71 14.80 -12.66 3.66
CA HIS A 71 15.39 -13.23 4.89
C HIS A 71 15.17 -12.44 6.19
N LEU A 72 13.98 -12.64 6.78
CA LEU A 72 13.85 -12.86 8.21
C LEU A 72 12.91 -14.06 8.42
N ARG A 73 13.46 -15.25 8.16
CA ARG A 73 13.13 -16.43 8.94
C ARG A 73 14.21 -16.51 10.02
N THR A 74 13.83 -16.31 11.28
CA THR A 74 14.55 -16.75 12.46
C THR A 74 13.55 -17.47 13.33
#